data_AF-A0A1I6ED07-F1
#
_entry.id   AF-A0A1I6ED07-F1
#
_cell.length_a   1.000
_cell.length_b   1.000
_cell.length_c   1.000
_cell.angle_alpha   90.00
_cell.angle_beta   90.00
_cell.angle_gamma   90.00
#
_symmetry.space_group_name_H-M   'P 1'
#
loop_
_entity.id
_entity.type
_entity.pdbx_description
1 polymer ?
#
loop_
_entity_poly.entity_id
_entity_poly.type
_entity_poly.pdbx_seq_one_letter_code
_entity_poly.pdbx_strand_id
1 'polypeptide(L)'
;MAVVTLDRERNFQVTGETIERINDKYGSLEIAVQELKKLNIHAFITVVWALLAEDDPDLTFEGVARLLYARPDIMKQVDEAIVQAFSETNIVEE
;
A
#
# COMPACT_ATOMS: atom_id res chain seq x y z
N MET A 1 9.39 0.02 20.05
CA MET A 1 8.32 0.26 19.06
C MET A 1 8.99 0.93 17.88
N ALA A 2 9.14 0.23 16.77
CA ALA A 2 9.72 0.82 15.56
C ALA A 2 8.69 1.80 15.00
N VAL A 3 9.10 3.06 14.82
CA VAL A 3 8.24 4.04 14.15
C VAL A 3 8.24 3.68 12.67
N VAL A 4 7.13 3.12 12.19
CA VAL A 4 6.92 2.88 10.77
C VAL A 4 7.03 4.21 10.05
N THR A 5 8.14 4.39 9.33
CA THR A 5 8.39 5.59 8.55
C THR A 5 8.05 5.29 7.09
N LEU A 6 7.10 6.03 6.54
CA LEU A 6 6.85 6.05 5.10
C LEU A 6 7.97 6.87 4.46
N ASP A 7 8.90 6.21 3.77
CA ASP A 7 10.01 6.85 3.05
C ASP A 7 10.16 6.24 1.65
N ARG A 8 10.78 6.97 0.73
CA ARG A 8 10.97 6.61 -0.68
C ARG A 8 11.90 5.41 -0.87
N GLU A 9 12.82 5.20 0.06
CA GLU A 9 13.81 4.10 -0.01
C GLU A 9 13.24 2.75 0.46
N ARG A 10 11.93 2.69 0.75
CA ARG A 10 11.31 1.47 1.29
C ARG A 10 11.04 0.47 0.16
N ASN A 11 11.74 -0.65 0.21
CA ASN A 11 11.45 -1.80 -0.65
C ASN A 11 10.22 -2.53 -0.13
N PHE A 12 9.06 -2.18 -0.67
CA PHE A 12 7.82 -2.91 -0.41
C PHE A 12 7.90 -4.29 -1.05
N GLN A 13 7.74 -5.35 -0.24
CA GLN A 13 7.61 -6.70 -0.74
C GLN A 13 6.15 -7.09 -0.80
N VAL A 14 5.67 -7.47 -1.99
CA VAL A 14 4.32 -8.01 -2.14
C VAL A 14 4.40 -9.50 -1.81
N THR A 15 4.19 -9.85 -0.54
CA THR A 15 4.11 -11.25 -0.11
C THR A 15 2.68 -11.80 -0.24
N GLY A 16 2.51 -13.11 -0.05
CA GLY A 16 1.18 -13.72 0.00
C GLY A 16 0.27 -13.11 1.09
N GLU A 17 0.84 -12.73 2.24
CA GLU A 17 0.06 -12.08 3.32
C GLU A 17 -0.41 -10.68 2.93
N THR A 18 0.43 -9.91 2.23
CA THR A 18 0.03 -8.61 1.68
C THR A 18 -1.16 -8.78 0.72
N ILE A 19 -1.11 -9.79 -0.15
CA ILE A 19 -2.19 -10.09 -1.10
C ILE A 19 -3.47 -10.49 -0.37
N GLU A 20 -3.39 -11.38 0.62
CA GLU A 20 -4.54 -11.78 1.44
C GLU A 20 -5.20 -10.59 2.14
N ARG A 21 -4.42 -9.70 2.76
CA ARG A 21 -4.97 -8.50 3.43
C ARG A 21 -5.66 -7.54 2.46
N ILE A 22 -5.11 -7.40 1.24
CA ILE A 22 -5.74 -6.58 0.21
C ILE A 22 -7.05 -7.24 -0.26
N ASN A 23 -7.04 -8.56 -0.48
CA ASN A 23 -8.23 -9.31 -0.88
C ASN A 23 -9.34 -9.23 0.17
N ASP A 24 -9.01 -9.39 1.46
CA ASP A 24 -9.98 -9.31 2.55
C ASP A 24 -10.64 -7.93 2.66
N LYS A 25 -9.87 -6.86 2.42
CA LYS A 25 -10.36 -5.49 2.60
C LYS A 25 -11.01 -4.90 1.35
N TYR A 26 -10.49 -5.23 0.18
CA TYR A 26 -10.83 -4.61 -1.11
C TYR A 26 -11.49 -5.59 -2.09
N GLY A 27 -11.60 -6.87 -1.72
CA GLY A 27 -12.21 -7.95 -2.52
C GLY A 27 -11.20 -8.71 -3.36
N SER A 28 -10.29 -8.01 -4.05
CA SER A 28 -9.14 -8.62 -4.71
C SER A 28 -8.03 -7.61 -4.95
N LEU A 29 -6.81 -8.11 -5.08
CA LEU A 29 -5.65 -7.32 -5.46
C LEU A 29 -5.83 -6.65 -6.82
N GLU A 30 -6.38 -7.36 -7.80
CA GLU A 30 -6.63 -6.81 -9.14
C GLU A 30 -7.59 -5.62 -9.06
N ILE A 31 -8.67 -5.71 -8.28
CA ILE A 31 -9.60 -4.60 -8.06
C ILE A 31 -8.89 -3.44 -7.37
N ALA A 32 -8.07 -3.70 -6.35
CA ALA A 32 -7.30 -2.66 -5.66
C ALA A 32 -6.35 -1.93 -6.62
N VAL A 33 -5.63 -2.65 -7.48
CA VAL A 33 -4.73 -2.07 -8.49
C VAL A 33 -5.50 -1.29 -9.57
N GLN A 34 -6.65 -1.78 -10.02
CA GLN A 34 -7.49 -1.06 -10.97
C GLN A 34 -8.05 0.24 -10.37
N GLU A 35 -8.43 0.22 -9.10
CA GLU A 35 -8.90 1.42 -8.39
C GLU A 35 -7.75 2.39 -8.06
N LEU A 36 -6.54 1.89 -7.79
CA LEU A 36 -5.32 2.72 -7.73
C LEU A 36 -5.12 3.52 -9.02
N LYS A 37 -5.25 2.89 -10.19
CA LYS A 37 -5.15 3.56 -11.51
C LYS A 37 -6.19 4.68 -11.69
N LYS A 38 -7.33 4.60 -11.01
CA LYS A 38 -8.37 5.64 -11.01
C LYS A 38 -8.15 6.72 -9.95
N LEU A 39 -6.99 6.73 -9.29
CA LEU A 39 -6.65 7.63 -8.18
C LEU A 39 -7.63 7.48 -7.00
N ASN A 40 -8.16 6.27 -6.79
CA ASN A 40 -9.02 5.98 -5.65
C ASN A 40 -8.20 5.96 -4.36
N ILE A 41 -8.38 6.99 -3.53
CA ILE A 41 -7.63 7.15 -2.28
C ILE A 41 -7.87 6.01 -1.29
N HIS A 42 -9.03 5.35 -1.33
CA HIS A 42 -9.32 4.21 -0.46
C HIS A 42 -8.51 2.97 -0.87
N ALA A 43 -8.35 2.73 -2.18
CA ALA A 43 -7.47 1.68 -2.69
C ALA A 43 -6.02 1.95 -2.28
N PHE A 44 -5.59 3.21 -2.42
CA PHE A 44 -4.26 3.66 -2.05
C PHE A 44 -3.96 3.39 -0.58
N ILE A 45 -4.82 3.86 0.34
CA ILE A 45 -4.64 3.64 1.77
C ILE A 45 -4.65 2.13 2.09
N THR A 46 -5.49 1.34 1.41
CA THR A 46 -5.59 -0.11 1.65
C THR A 46 -4.29 -0.82 1.29
N VAL A 47 -3.73 -0.51 0.12
CA VAL A 47 -2.48 -1.11 -0.35
C VAL A 47 -1.30 -0.68 0.52
N VAL A 48 -1.20 0.61 0.84
CA VAL A 48 -0.17 1.11 1.76
C VAL A 48 -0.28 0.41 3.12
N TRP A 49 -1.48 0.31 3.67
CA TRP A 49 -1.70 -0.36 4.95
C TRP A 49 -1.31 -1.83 4.90
N ALA A 50 -1.72 -2.57 3.87
CA ALA A 50 -1.39 -3.98 3.75
C ALA A 50 0.11 -4.24 3.70
N LEU A 51 0.83 -3.43 2.91
CA LEU A 51 2.29 -3.46 2.79
C LEU A 51 3.00 -3.14 4.11
N LEU A 52 2.50 -2.15 4.85
CA LEU A 52 3.09 -1.76 6.12
C LEU A 52 2.75 -2.71 7.27
N ALA A 53 1.62 -3.39 7.20
CA ALA A 53 1.16 -4.29 8.24
C ALA A 53 2.05 -5.53 8.39
N GLU A 54 2.92 -5.84 7.41
CA GLU A 54 3.94 -6.88 7.56
C GLU A 54 5.05 -6.45 8.53
N ASP A 55 5.45 -5.19 8.48
CA ASP A 55 6.47 -4.64 9.37
C ASP A 55 5.89 -4.23 10.74
N ASP A 56 4.61 -3.86 10.78
CA ASP A 56 3.91 -3.43 11.99
C ASP A 56 2.46 -3.94 12.01
N PRO A 57 2.20 -5.11 12.60
CA PRO A 57 0.86 -5.70 12.64
C PRO A 57 -0.13 -4.92 13.52
N ASP A 58 0.35 -4.04 14.40
CA ASP A 58 -0.51 -3.14 15.20
C ASP A 58 -0.99 -1.92 14.40
N LEU A 59 -0.43 -1.71 13.20
CA LEU A 59 -0.78 -0.60 12.33
C LEU A 59 -2.21 -0.77 11.81
N THR A 60 -3.08 0.18 12.15
CA THR A 60 -4.45 0.19 11.68
C THR A 60 -4.57 0.96 10.37
N PHE A 61 -5.55 0.58 9.55
CA PHE A 61 -5.92 1.30 8.33
C PHE A 61 -6.18 2.79 8.59
N GLU A 62 -6.85 3.11 9.70
CA GLU A 62 -7.14 4.49 10.10
C GLU A 62 -5.86 5.26 10.48
N GLY A 63 -4.89 4.58 11.09
CA GLY A 63 -3.57 5.13 11.37
C GLY A 63 -2.84 5.52 10.10
N VAL A 64 -2.84 4.63 9.10
CA VAL A 64 -2.25 4.89 7.78
C VAL A 64 -2.97 6.03 7.05
N ALA A 65 -4.31 6.03 7.06
CA ALA A 65 -5.09 7.12 6.48
C ALA A 65 -4.68 8.48 7.09
N ARG A 66 -4.61 8.57 8.43
CA ARG A 66 -4.20 9.80 9.13
C ARG A 66 -2.79 10.24 8.76
N LEU A 67 -1.84 9.31 8.67
CA LEU A 67 -0.46 9.62 8.28
C LEU A 67 -0.38 10.19 6.86
N LEU A 68 -1.09 9.57 5.91
CA LEU A 68 -1.12 10.00 4.52
C LEU A 68 -1.79 11.37 4.36
N TYR A 69 -2.91 11.61 5.04
CA TYR A 69 -3.57 12.92 5.03
C TYR A 69 -2.74 14.02 5.71
N ALA A 70 -1.96 13.69 6.74
CA ALA A 70 -1.10 14.65 7.41
C ALA A 70 0.13 15.03 6.57
N ARG A 71 0.56 14.16 5.65
CA ARG A 71 1.79 14.30 4.85
C ARG A 71 1.50 14.00 3.36
N PRO A 72 0.85 14.90 2.61
CA PRO A 72 0.53 14.68 1.20
C PRO A 72 1.77 14.49 0.31
N ASP A 73 2.91 15.10 0.67
CA ASP A 73 4.18 14.92 -0.04
C ASP A 73 4.72 13.48 0.04
N ILE A 74 4.32 12.74 1.08
CA ILE A 74 4.63 11.32 1.23
C ILE A 74 3.74 10.47 0.34
N MET A 75 2.47 10.84 0.16
CA MET A 75 1.55 10.08 -0.71
C MET A 75 2.15 9.90 -2.11
N LYS A 76 2.74 10.96 -2.67
CA LYS A 76 3.39 10.89 -4.00
C LYS A 76 4.60 9.95 -4.04
N GLN A 77 5.44 9.97 -3.00
CA GLN A 77 6.62 9.08 -2.94
C GLN A 77 6.22 7.62 -2.75
N VAL A 78 5.16 7.39 -1.99
CA VAL A 78 4.62 6.06 -1.72
C VAL A 78 3.90 5.49 -2.95
N ASP A 79 3.26 6.33 -3.75
CA ASP A 79 2.69 5.94 -5.04
C ASP A 79 3.75 5.38 -6.00
N GLU A 80 4.89 6.07 -6.15
CA GLU A 80 6.02 5.57 -6.97
C GLU A 80 6.53 4.21 -6.47
N ALA A 81 6.70 4.06 -5.15
CA ALA A 81 7.20 2.83 -4.54
C ALA A 81 6.22 1.66 -4.64
N ILE A 82 4.90 1.93 -4.53
CA ILE A 82 3.85 0.94 -4.76
C ILE A 82 3.90 0.47 -6.21
N VAL A 83 3.89 1.39 -7.18
CA VAL A 83 3.94 1.04 -8.60
C VAL A 83 5.15 0.16 -8.90
N GLN A 84 6.32 0.51 -8.37
CA GLN A 84 7.53 -0.30 -8.54
C GLN A 84 7.37 -1.71 -7.95
N ALA A 85 6.89 -1.84 -6.72
CA ALA A 85 6.71 -3.13 -6.06
C ALA A 85 5.73 -4.06 -6.81
N PHE A 86 4.63 -3.51 -7.34
CA PHE A 86 3.67 -4.28 -8.13
C PHE A 86 4.19 -4.62 -9.54
N SER A 87 4.98 -3.74 -10.16
CA SER A 87 5.65 -4.02 -11.44
C SER A 87 6.68 -5.14 -11.32
N GLU A 88 7.48 -5.17 -10.25
CA GLU A 88 8.46 -6.25 -10.00
C GLU A 88 7.78 -7.60 -9.73
N THR A 89 6.52 -7.60 -9.28
CA THR A 89 5.74 -8.82 -8.99
C THR A 89 4.99 -9.37 -10.23
N ASN A 90 5.14 -8.77 -11.41
CA ASN A 90 4.44 -9.17 -12.66
C ASN A 90 2.89 -9.08 -12.60
N ILE A 91 2.32 -8.33 -11.66
CA ILE A 91 0.86 -8.21 -11.48
C ILE A 91 0.27 -7.09 -12.39
N VAL A 92 1.13 -6.32 -13.08
CA VAL A 92 0.73 -5.12 -13.84
C VAL A 92 0.84 -5.30 -15.36
N GLU A 93 1.44 -6.40 -15.85
CA GLU A 93 1.57 -6.67 -17.29
C GLU A 93 0.55 -7.70 -17.78
N GLU A 94 -0.65 -7.22 -18.13
CA GLU A 94 -1.39 -7.55 -19.36
C GLU A 94 -2.39 -6.44 -19.71
#